data_AF-A0A838SQA8-F1
#
_entry.id   AF-A0A838SQA8-F1
#
_cell.length_a   1.000
_cell.length_b   1.000
_cell.length_c   1.000
_cell.angle_alpha   90.00
_cell.angle_beta   90.00
_cell.angle_gamma   90.00
#
_symmetry.space_group_name_H-M   'P 1'
#
loop_
_entity.id
_entity.type
_entity.pdbx_description
1 polymer ?
#
loop_
_entity_poly.entity_id
_entity_poly.type
_entity_poly.pdbx_seq_one_letter_code
_entity_poly.pdbx_strand_id
1 'polypeptide(L)'
;MAVGVVGVLVPLLPGLALVWVAGLVWVLGDGGGVVRWTVLVLMTVLLVAGAAAKWVLPARSVRDAGAPRSTLLVGAVGAVVGFFVIPVVGLVIGGVGVIYLAERRRLGDGGLAWRS
;
A
#
# COMPACT_ATOMS: atom_id res chain seq x y z
N MET A 1 18.33 15.08 -24.11
CA MET A 1 17.49 16.31 -24.13
C MET A 1 16.01 15.97 -24.18
N ALA A 2 15.51 15.24 -25.18
CA ALA A 2 14.08 14.88 -25.30
C ALA A 2 13.48 14.19 -24.05
N VAL A 3 14.19 13.19 -23.49
CA VAL A 3 13.76 12.49 -22.26
C VAL A 3 13.65 13.43 -21.04
N GLY A 4 14.55 14.41 -20.93
CA GLY A 4 14.52 15.40 -19.86
C GLY A 4 13.37 16.41 -20.01
N VAL A 5 13.04 16.79 -21.25
CA VAL A 5 11.90 17.69 -21.54
C VAL A 5 10.56 17.00 -21.25
N VAL A 6 10.44 15.71 -21.58
CA VAL A 6 9.27 14.90 -21.20
C VAL A 6 9.14 14.82 -19.66
N GLY A 7 10.24 14.65 -18.93
CA GLY A 7 10.23 14.63 -17.46
C GLY A 7 9.77 15.94 -16.80
N VAL A 8 9.92 17.08 -17.46
CA VAL A 8 9.45 18.40 -16.98
C VAL A 8 7.98 18.64 -17.33
N LEU A 9 7.55 18.23 -18.53
CA LEU A 9 6.17 18.31 -18.99
C LEU A 9 5.25 17.26 -18.35
N VAL A 10 5.84 16.23 -17.74
CA VAL A 10 5.13 15.21 -16.98
C VAL A 10 5.44 15.37 -15.48
N PRO A 11 4.78 16.33 -14.76
CA PRO A 11 4.67 16.27 -13.30
C PRO A 11 3.90 15.03 -12.79
N LEU A 12 3.53 14.11 -13.70
CA LEU A 12 2.65 12.98 -13.46
C LEU A 12 3.40 11.70 -13.10
N LEU A 13 4.69 11.58 -13.41
CA LEU A 13 5.43 10.36 -13.08
C LEU A 13 5.66 10.35 -11.57
N PRO A 14 5.00 9.46 -10.80
CA PRO A 14 5.23 9.39 -9.37
C PRO A 14 6.68 8.94 -9.21
N GLY A 15 7.58 9.85 -8.79
CA GLY A 15 9.00 9.55 -8.64
C GLY A 15 9.24 8.29 -7.80
N LEU A 16 8.38 8.05 -6.82
CA LEU A 16 8.31 6.81 -6.04
C LEU A 16 8.10 5.54 -6.89
N ALA A 17 7.16 5.56 -7.85
CA ALA A 17 6.92 4.42 -8.73
C ALA A 17 8.09 4.21 -9.71
N LEU A 18 8.66 5.29 -10.25
CA LEU A 18 9.85 5.21 -11.11
C LEU A 18 11.05 4.59 -10.39
N VAL A 19 11.32 5.03 -9.16
CA VAL A 19 12.40 4.49 -8.32
C VAL A 19 12.18 3.01 -8.04
N TRP A 20 10.94 2.59 -7.78
CA TRP A 20 10.60 1.18 -7.57
C TRP A 20 10.80 0.34 -8.84
N VAL A 21 10.32 0.81 -10.00
CA VAL A 21 10.50 0.11 -11.29
C VAL A 21 11.98 -0.04 -11.63
N ALA A 22 12.78 1.00 -11.42
CA ALA A 22 14.23 0.93 -11.62
C ALA A 22 14.88 -0.13 -10.71
N GLY A 23 14.49 -0.17 -9.43
CA GLY A 23 14.92 -1.21 -8.49
C GLY A 23 14.52 -2.62 -8.93
N LEU A 24 13.29 -2.80 -9.40
CA LEU A 24 12.79 -4.09 -9.90
C LEU A 24 13.60 -4.57 -11.11
N VAL A 25 13.79 -3.71 -12.11
CA VAL A 25 14.58 -4.02 -13.31
C VAL A 25 16.02 -4.38 -12.93
N TRP A 26 16.60 -3.66 -11.96
CA TRP A 26 17.93 -3.98 -11.44
C TRP A 26 17.99 -5.37 -10.79
N VAL A 27 17.06 -5.72 -9.89
CA VAL A 27 17.05 -7.05 -9.25
C VAL A 27 16.90 -8.18 -10.27
N LEU A 28 16.07 -7.98 -11.29
CA LEU A 28 15.81 -8.97 -12.33
C LEU A 28 16.98 -9.12 -13.32
N GLY A 29 17.63 -8.02 -13.71
CA GLY A 29 18.73 -8.03 -14.69
C GLY A 29 20.04 -8.62 -14.16
N ASP A 30 20.29 -8.51 -12.85
CA ASP A 30 21.57 -8.87 -12.22
C ASP A 30 21.57 -10.29 -11.60
N GLY A 31 20.52 -11.08 -11.86
CA GLY A 31 20.40 -12.49 -11.42
C GLY A 31 19.87 -12.70 -10.00
N GLY A 32 19.43 -11.63 -9.31
CA GLY A 32 18.88 -11.72 -7.95
C GLY A 32 19.94 -11.83 -6.84
N GLY A 33 19.50 -12.27 -5.64
CA GLY A 33 20.31 -12.44 -4.44
C GLY A 33 19.64 -11.89 -3.18
N VAL A 34 19.93 -12.46 -1.99
CA VAL A 34 19.24 -12.14 -0.73
C VAL A 34 19.25 -10.64 -0.44
N VAL A 35 20.41 -9.99 -0.54
CA VAL A 35 20.55 -8.54 -0.29
C VAL A 35 19.70 -7.72 -1.27
N ARG A 36 19.69 -8.09 -2.55
CA ARG A 36 18.96 -7.36 -3.60
C ARG A 36 17.44 -7.48 -3.42
N TRP A 37 16.95 -8.67 -3.11
CA TRP A 37 15.54 -8.89 -2.76
C TRP A 37 15.13 -8.13 -1.51
N THR A 38 15.98 -8.07 -0.48
CA THR A 38 15.73 -7.27 0.73
C THR A 38 15.61 -5.78 0.41
N VAL A 39 16.48 -5.24 -0.45
CA VAL A 39 16.39 -3.84 -0.91
C VAL A 39 15.08 -3.60 -1.66
N LEU A 40 14.67 -4.51 -2.56
CA LEU A 40 13.41 -4.38 -3.28
C LEU A 40 12.19 -4.41 -2.35
N VAL A 41 12.20 -5.28 -1.33
CA VAL A 41 11.16 -5.32 -0.29
C VAL A 41 11.09 -3.98 0.44
N LEU A 42 12.23 -3.41 0.86
CA LEU A 42 12.27 -2.12 1.53
C LEU A 42 11.73 -0.99 0.63
N MET A 43 12.15 -0.96 -0.64
CA MET A 43 11.63 0.00 -1.63
C MET A 43 10.12 -0.14 -1.83
N THR A 44 9.60 -1.38 -1.81
CA THR A 44 8.16 -1.66 -1.91
C THR A 44 7.40 -1.13 -0.69
N VAL A 45 7.92 -1.34 0.52
CA VAL A 45 7.32 -0.79 1.75
C VAL A 45 7.28 0.74 1.70
N LEU A 46 8.37 1.39 1.27
CA LEU A 46 8.42 2.85 1.11
C LEU A 46 7.46 3.35 0.02
N LEU A 47 7.33 2.62 -1.09
CA LEU A 47 6.36 2.91 -2.14
C LEU A 47 4.93 2.90 -1.60
N VAL A 48 4.56 1.82 -0.91
CA VAL A 48 3.23 1.65 -0.34
C VAL A 48 2.98 2.70 0.76
N ALA A 49 3.95 2.95 1.63
CA ALA A 49 3.82 3.96 2.68
C ALA A 49 3.68 5.37 2.10
N GLY A 50 4.48 5.74 1.10
CA GLY A 50 4.39 7.04 0.42
C GLY A 50 3.09 7.20 -0.38
N ALA A 51 2.63 6.14 -1.04
CA ALA A 51 1.35 6.12 -1.71
C ALA A 51 0.19 6.24 -0.71
N ALA A 52 0.20 5.44 0.36
CA ALA A 52 -0.79 5.47 1.42
C ALA A 52 -0.80 6.82 2.14
N ALA A 53 0.35 7.45 2.39
CA ALA A 53 0.43 8.76 3.02
C ALA A 53 -0.34 9.82 2.20
N LYS A 54 -0.29 9.78 0.86
CA LYS A 54 -1.08 10.68 0.01
C LYS A 54 -2.58 10.54 0.19
N TRP A 55 -3.08 9.36 0.57
CA TRP A 55 -4.51 9.10 0.78
C TRP A 55 -4.91 9.28 2.26
N VAL A 56 -4.07 8.79 3.17
CA VAL A 56 -4.29 8.78 4.61
C VAL A 56 -4.08 10.15 5.22
N LEU A 57 -3.15 10.98 4.72
CA LEU A 57 -2.93 12.32 5.27
C LEU A 57 -4.12 13.26 4.98
N PRO A 58 -4.72 13.29 3.77
CA PRO A 58 -5.98 13.99 3.53
C PRO A 58 -7.16 13.33 4.24
N ALA A 59 -7.26 12.00 4.24
CA ALA A 59 -8.31 11.29 4.98
C ALA A 59 -8.19 11.49 6.50
N ARG A 60 -7.01 11.87 7.02
CA ARG A 60 -6.81 12.29 8.41
C ARG A 60 -7.59 13.56 8.74
N SER A 61 -7.83 14.41 7.75
CA SER A 61 -8.69 15.60 7.83
C SER A 61 -10.18 15.25 7.65
N VAL A 62 -10.50 14.05 7.16
CA VAL A 62 -11.87 13.49 7.02
C VAL A 62 -12.19 12.50 8.16
N ARG A 63 -11.29 12.33 9.13
CA ARG A 63 -11.47 11.47 10.33
C ARG A 63 -12.65 11.85 11.23
N ASP A 64 -13.38 12.91 10.87
CA ASP A 64 -14.68 13.24 11.44
C ASP A 64 -15.81 12.30 10.97
N ALA A 65 -15.56 11.37 10.03
CA ALA A 65 -16.56 10.43 9.50
C ALA A 65 -16.93 9.24 10.43
N GLY A 66 -16.37 9.13 11.64
CA GLY A 66 -16.91 8.27 12.71
C GLY A 66 -16.43 6.80 12.79
N ALA A 67 -15.52 6.34 11.92
CA ALA A 67 -14.98 4.98 12.01
C ALA A 67 -14.07 4.78 13.26
N PRO A 68 -14.26 3.70 14.05
CA PRO A 68 -13.46 3.46 15.26
C PRO A 68 -11.97 3.28 14.95
N ARG A 69 -11.10 3.88 15.78
CA ARG A 69 -9.63 3.78 15.64
C ARG A 69 -9.12 2.33 15.71
N SER A 70 -9.82 1.46 16.43
CA SER A 70 -9.52 0.04 16.54
C SER A 70 -9.68 -0.69 15.20
N THR A 71 -10.72 -0.40 14.42
CA THR A 71 -10.94 -0.98 13.08
C THR A 71 -9.80 -0.63 12.13
N LEU A 72 -9.38 0.64 12.12
CA LEU A 72 -8.27 1.10 11.28
C LEU A 72 -6.94 0.43 11.66
N LEU A 73 -6.69 0.25 12.96
CA LEU A 73 -5.48 -0.41 13.45
C LEU A 73 -5.47 -1.90 13.06
N VAL A 74 -6.61 -2.58 13.22
CA VAL A 74 -6.79 -3.99 12.86
C VAL A 74 -6.60 -4.20 11.35
N GLY A 75 -7.12 -3.29 10.52
CA GLY A 75 -6.87 -3.31 9.07
C GLY A 75 -5.41 -3.11 8.69
N ALA A 76 -4.71 -2.19 9.35
CA ALA A 76 -3.28 -1.97 9.11
C ALA A 76 -2.45 -3.21 9.46
N VAL A 77 -2.74 -3.86 10.60
CA VAL A 77 -2.07 -5.10 10.99
C VAL A 77 -2.38 -6.23 10.00
N GLY A 78 -3.64 -6.36 9.58
CA GLY A 78 -4.06 -7.34 8.57
C GLY A 78 -3.34 -7.18 7.23
N ALA A 79 -3.16 -5.94 6.78
CA ALA A 79 -2.39 -5.62 5.58
C ALA A 79 -0.91 -6.03 5.68
N VAL A 80 -0.28 -5.77 6.83
CA VAL A 80 1.12 -6.18 7.09
C VAL A 80 1.24 -7.70 7.07
N VAL A 81 0.40 -8.41 7.82
CA VAL A 81 0.42 -9.88 7.88
C VAL A 81 0.17 -10.47 6.49
N GLY A 82 -0.84 -9.97 5.77
CA GLY A 82 -1.15 -10.44 4.43
C GLY A 82 0.00 -10.24 3.45
N PHE A 83 0.70 -9.10 3.50
CA PHE A 83 1.89 -8.86 2.67
C PHE A 83 2.99 -9.91 2.86
N PHE A 84 3.20 -10.38 4.10
CA PHE A 84 4.19 -11.43 4.38
C PHE A 84 3.76 -12.82 3.90
N VAL A 85 2.45 -13.11 3.88
CA VAL A 85 1.92 -14.42 3.46
C VAL A 85 1.82 -14.51 1.93
N ILE A 86 1.33 -13.46 1.28
CA ILE A 86 1.21 -13.38 -0.18
C ILE A 86 1.85 -12.05 -0.59
N PRO A 87 3.12 -12.06 -1.03
CA PRO A 87 3.81 -10.86 -1.45
C PRO A 87 2.97 -10.08 -2.48
N VAL A 88 2.93 -8.77 -2.34
CA VAL A 88 2.17 -7.83 -3.19
C VAL A 88 0.64 -7.88 -3.00
N VAL A 89 -0.01 -9.03 -3.19
CA VAL A 89 -1.48 -9.14 -3.23
C VAL A 89 -2.10 -9.20 -1.82
N GLY A 90 -1.37 -9.76 -0.86
CA GLY A 90 -1.84 -9.92 0.50
C GLY A 90 -2.00 -8.61 1.27
N LEU A 91 -1.46 -7.49 0.78
CA LEU A 91 -1.67 -6.18 1.40
C LEU A 91 -3.12 -5.70 1.22
N VAL A 92 -3.66 -5.86 0.00
CA VAL A 92 -5.06 -5.52 -0.32
C VAL A 92 -6.00 -6.53 0.31
N ILE A 93 -5.73 -7.83 0.13
CA ILE A 93 -6.58 -8.89 0.67
C ILE A 93 -6.58 -8.90 2.20
N GLY A 94 -5.39 -8.80 2.80
CA GLY A 94 -5.22 -8.79 4.25
C GLY A 94 -5.80 -7.53 4.89
N GLY A 95 -5.61 -6.35 4.28
CA GLY A 95 -6.18 -5.10 4.80
C GLY A 95 -7.70 -5.08 4.70
N VAL A 96 -8.25 -5.27 3.49
CA VAL A 96 -9.69 -5.20 3.23
C VAL A 96 -10.42 -6.35 3.92
N GLY A 97 -9.90 -7.57 3.84
CA GLY A 97 -10.52 -8.75 4.43
C GLY A 97 -10.56 -8.70 5.96
N VAL A 98 -9.50 -8.19 6.60
CA VAL A 98 -9.45 -8.08 8.07
C VAL A 98 -10.38 -6.97 8.57
N ILE A 99 -10.47 -5.84 7.88
CA ILE A 99 -11.45 -4.77 8.19
C ILE A 99 -12.87 -5.32 8.04
N TYR A 100 -13.17 -5.94 6.91
CA TYR A 100 -14.49 -6.51 6.65
C TYR A 100 -14.90 -7.52 7.72
N LEU A 101 -14.00 -8.42 8.11
CA LEU A 101 -14.29 -9.41 9.14
C LEU A 101 -14.47 -8.77 10.53
N ALA A 102 -13.70 -7.74 10.86
CA ALA A 102 -13.84 -7.00 12.12
C ALA A 102 -15.18 -6.27 12.19
N GLU A 103 -15.56 -5.57 11.12
CA GLU A 103 -16.81 -4.84 11.03
C GLU A 103 -18.02 -5.78 10.95
N ARG A 104 -17.91 -6.93 10.26
CA ARG A 104 -18.94 -7.98 10.24
C ARG A 104 -19.16 -8.60 11.61
N ARG A 105 -18.09 -8.82 12.39
CA ARG A 105 -18.22 -9.30 13.78
C ARG A 105 -18.83 -8.26 14.72
N ARG A 106 -18.55 -6.97 14.48
CA ARG A 106 -19.08 -5.87 15.29
C ARG A 106 -20.55 -5.55 14.99
N LEU A 107 -20.91 -5.53 13.70
CA LEU A 107 -22.24 -5.13 13.23
C LEU A 107 -23.19 -6.32 13.05
N GLY A 108 -22.68 -7.55 13.04
CA GLY A 108 -23.47 -8.78 12.88
C GLY A 108 -24.02 -9.02 11.47
N ASP A 109 -24.02 -8.00 10.61
CA ASP A 109 -24.52 -8.05 9.24
C ASP A 109 -23.43 -7.68 8.23
N GLY A 110 -23.24 -8.55 7.23
CA GLY A 110 -22.28 -8.35 6.15
C GLY A 110 -22.65 -7.19 5.21
N GLY A 111 -23.93 -6.84 5.11
CA GLY A 111 -24.40 -5.69 4.33
C GLY A 111 -24.08 -4.36 5.01
N LEU A 112 -24.10 -4.31 6.34
CA LEU A 112 -23.71 -3.13 7.11
C LEU A 112 -22.19 -2.96 7.15
N ALA A 113 -21.43 -4.05 7.27
CA ALA A 113 -19.97 -4.06 7.21
C ALA A 113 -19.38 -3.58 5.86
N TRP A 114 -20.17 -3.61 4.79
CA TRP A 114 -19.75 -3.15 3.46
C TRP A 114 -20.12 -1.70 3.18
N ARG A 115 -20.98 -1.09 4.00
CA ARG A 115 -21.43 0.31 3.86
C ARG A 115 -20.85 1.26 4.91
N SER A 116 -20.20 0.72 5.94
CA SER A 116 -19.47 1.44 7.00
C SER A 116 -18.07 1.87 6.54
#